data_AF-A0A6I7PRS5-F1
#
_entry.id   AF-A0A6I7PRS5-F1
#
_cell.length_a   1.000
_cell.length_b   1.000
_cell.length_c   1.000
_cell.angle_alpha   90.00
_cell.angle_beta   90.00
_cell.angle_gamma   90.00
#
_symmetry.space_group_name_H-M   'P 1'
#
loop_
_entity.id
_entity.type
_entity.pdbx_description
1 polymer ?
#
loop_
_entity_poly.entity_id
_entity_poly.type
_entity_poly.pdbx_seq_one_letter_code
_entity_poly.pdbx_strand_id
1 'polypeptide(L)'
;MLLVLGTVIIVLLPSACEQVFSTNIFAGLDRDPSRLTFEQQVNYARQAVKSGDRKKMARAYDALAKSLDDRSNTDPELNSLAATLALGASGLSALLSDFVKIANENNFGDDGALGAALNGKFGKVSYAYIAEAVRQIELTRDNGGTPSEQQYVFAAIGVIMRAGNDADGIQNVGNWSAEFGDLLTWFEDDYIDSDYLGQFQSL
;
A
#
# COMPACT_ATOMS: atom_id res chain seq x y z
N MET A 1 24.56 16.52 54.35
CA MET A 1 23.16 16.17 54.02
C MET A 1 22.58 17.03 52.88
N LEU A 2 23.41 17.52 51.95
CA LEU A 2 23.00 18.39 50.83
C LEU A 2 23.41 17.83 49.45
N LEU A 3 24.05 16.66 49.44
CA LEU A 3 24.64 16.03 48.25
C LEU A 3 23.78 14.87 47.71
N VAL A 4 22.72 14.47 48.43
CA VAL A 4 21.84 13.35 48.05
C VAL A 4 20.55 13.85 47.36
N LEU A 5 20.17 15.12 47.54
CA LEU A 5 18.98 15.69 46.87
C LEU A 5 19.26 16.19 45.44
N GLY A 6 20.51 16.50 45.09
CA GLY A 6 20.86 16.98 43.74
C GLY A 6 20.83 15.90 42.66
N THR A 7 21.08 14.65 43.04
CA THR A 7 21.23 13.53 42.09
C THR A 7 19.90 12.91 41.68
N VAL A 8 18.83 13.08 42.47
CA VAL A 8 17.50 12.54 42.15
C VAL A 8 16.80 13.35 41.05
N ILE A 9 17.09 14.65 40.93
CA ILE A 9 16.46 15.53 39.94
C ILE A 9 17.05 15.32 38.53
N ILE A 10 18.33 14.92 38.42
CA ILE A 10 19.01 14.74 37.13
C ILE A 10 18.60 13.42 36.44
N VAL A 11 18.17 12.42 37.19
CA VAL A 11 17.74 11.10 36.66
C VAL A 11 16.28 11.10 36.18
N LEU A 12 15.48 12.11 36.54
CA LEU A 12 14.07 12.24 36.13
C LEU A 12 13.85 13.09 34.86
N LEU A 13 14.91 13.69 34.31
CA LEU A 13 14.82 14.52 33.10
C LEU A 13 14.80 13.75 31.76
N PRO A 14 15.35 12.53 31.58
CA PRO A 14 15.33 11.88 30.28
C PRO A 14 13.98 11.23 29.91
N SER A 15 13.09 10.95 30.86
CA SER A 15 11.77 10.35 30.57
C SER A 15 10.74 11.35 30.04
N ALA A 16 10.99 12.66 30.16
CA ALA A 16 10.15 13.71 29.59
C ALA A 16 10.52 14.07 28.14
N CYS A 17 11.71 13.71 27.67
CA CYS A 17 12.15 14.03 26.30
C CYS A 17 11.53 13.12 25.24
N GLU A 18 11.21 11.86 25.55
CA GLU A 18 10.54 10.96 24.59
C GLU A 18 9.07 11.35 24.35
N GLN A 19 8.45 12.10 25.27
CA GLN A 19 7.04 12.50 25.14
C GLN A 19 6.82 13.79 24.34
N VAL A 20 7.85 14.63 24.19
CA VAL A 20 7.77 15.89 23.42
C VAL A 20 8.05 15.67 21.93
N PHE A 21 8.83 14.65 21.54
CA PHE A 21 9.00 14.29 20.13
C PHE A 21 7.91 13.34 19.59
N SER A 22 7.13 12.70 20.47
CA SER A 22 5.99 11.84 20.07
C SER A 22 4.67 12.60 19.95
N THR A 23 4.53 13.74 20.65
CA THR A 23 3.47 14.71 20.38
C THR A 23 3.91 15.64 19.26
N ASN A 24 3.76 15.17 18.02
CA ASN A 24 4.02 15.96 16.82
C ASN A 24 3.01 17.12 16.71
N ILE A 25 3.22 18.19 17.50
CA ILE A 25 2.46 19.46 17.45
C ILE A 25 2.56 20.10 16.06
N PHE A 26 3.50 19.63 15.22
CA PHE A 26 3.69 20.02 13.83
C PHE A 26 3.20 18.98 12.79
N ALA A 27 2.43 17.95 13.18
CA ALA A 27 1.83 17.02 12.20
C ALA A 27 0.93 17.74 11.17
N GLY A 28 0.39 18.91 11.53
CA GLY A 28 -0.35 19.79 10.63
C GLY A 28 0.51 20.69 9.74
N LEU A 29 1.82 20.70 9.93
CA LEU A 29 2.81 21.49 9.18
C LEU A 29 3.65 20.60 8.25
N ASP A 30 3.15 19.40 7.92
CA ASP A 30 3.73 18.55 6.88
C ASP A 30 3.85 19.38 5.59
N ARG A 31 5.10 19.60 5.17
CA ARG A 31 5.44 20.37 3.97
C ARG A 31 4.75 19.74 2.77
N ASP A 32 4.05 20.54 1.98
CA ASP A 32 3.39 20.11 0.75
C ASP A 32 4.43 19.46 -0.19
N PRO A 33 4.35 18.14 -0.44
CA PRO A 33 5.37 17.43 -1.21
C PRO A 33 5.38 17.85 -2.69
N SER A 34 4.29 18.39 -3.22
CA SER A 34 4.23 18.87 -4.61
C SER A 34 5.16 20.06 -4.88
N ARG A 35 5.58 20.78 -3.83
CA ARG A 35 6.48 21.95 -3.90
C ARG A 35 7.95 21.62 -3.71
N LEU A 36 8.27 20.34 -3.50
CA LEU A 36 9.64 19.86 -3.34
C LEU A 36 10.32 19.67 -4.71
N THR A 37 11.66 19.64 -4.72
CA THR A 37 12.39 19.21 -5.93
C THR A 37 12.12 17.73 -6.20
N PHE A 38 12.35 17.26 -7.42
CA PHE A 38 12.11 15.86 -7.77
C PHE A 38 12.84 14.87 -6.82
N GLU A 39 14.13 15.07 -6.56
CA GLU A 39 14.89 14.25 -5.61
C GLU A 39 14.29 14.25 -4.20
N GLN A 40 13.78 15.40 -3.76
CA GLN A 40 13.12 15.54 -2.47
C GLN A 40 11.75 14.84 -2.45
N GLN A 41 11.01 14.85 -3.56
CA GLN A 41 9.77 14.09 -3.73
C GLN A 41 10.03 12.58 -3.66
N VAL A 42 11.06 12.09 -4.34
CA VAL A 42 11.47 10.67 -4.27
C VAL A 42 11.86 10.28 -2.84
N ASN A 43 12.62 11.13 -2.15
CA ASN A 43 12.98 10.89 -0.75
C ASN A 43 11.74 10.90 0.17
N TYR A 44 10.81 11.84 -0.03
CA TYR A 44 9.55 11.88 0.70
C TYR A 44 8.72 10.61 0.45
N ALA A 45 8.64 10.15 -0.80
CA ALA A 45 7.99 8.91 -1.19
C ALA A 45 8.58 7.69 -0.47
N ARG A 46 9.90 7.54 -0.46
CA ARG A 46 10.56 6.43 0.27
C ARG A 46 10.25 6.49 1.77
N GLN A 47 10.18 7.68 2.37
CA GLN A 47 9.76 7.83 3.77
C GLN A 47 8.28 7.50 3.99
N ALA A 48 7.41 7.90 3.06
CA ALA A 48 6.00 7.59 3.11
C ALA A 48 5.77 6.07 3.08
N VAL A 49 6.44 5.34 2.17
CA VAL A 49 6.42 3.87 2.14
C VAL A 49 6.86 3.28 3.48
N LYS A 50 8.00 3.73 4.03
CA LYS A 50 8.51 3.26 5.33
C LYS A 50 7.54 3.51 6.49
N SER A 51 6.76 4.58 6.42
CA SER A 51 5.80 4.92 7.47
C SER A 51 4.53 4.06 7.44
N GLY A 52 4.19 3.47 6.29
CA GLY A 52 2.92 2.77 6.08
C GLY A 52 1.67 3.66 6.19
N ASP A 53 1.82 4.98 6.32
CA ASP A 53 0.70 5.90 6.45
C ASP A 53 0.05 6.12 5.08
N ARG A 54 -1.18 5.62 4.93
CA ARG A 54 -1.98 5.73 3.71
C ARG A 54 -2.07 7.16 3.18
N LYS A 55 -2.27 8.16 4.05
CA LYS A 55 -2.42 9.56 3.61
C LYS A 55 -1.09 10.13 3.12
N LYS A 56 0.02 9.78 3.78
CA LYS A 56 1.35 10.17 3.33
C LYS A 56 1.72 9.50 2.00
N MET A 57 1.38 8.23 1.84
CA MET A 57 1.62 7.50 0.59
C MET A 57 0.81 8.09 -0.58
N ALA A 58 -0.46 8.44 -0.35
CA ALA A 58 -1.29 9.14 -1.33
C ALA A 58 -0.66 10.50 -1.73
N ARG A 59 -0.31 11.33 -0.75
CA ARG A 59 0.34 12.64 -1.02
C ARG A 59 1.67 12.51 -1.75
N ALA A 60 2.46 11.49 -1.43
CA ALA A 60 3.72 11.21 -2.11
C ALA A 60 3.50 10.79 -3.56
N TYR A 61 2.52 9.93 -3.81
CA TYR A 61 2.13 9.52 -5.16
C TYR A 61 1.68 10.73 -5.98
N ASP A 62 0.76 11.53 -5.44
CA ASP A 62 0.23 12.72 -6.12
C ASP A 62 1.33 13.75 -6.43
N ALA A 63 2.32 13.90 -5.54
CA ALA A 63 3.46 14.78 -5.78
C ALA A 63 4.36 14.29 -6.92
N LEU A 64 4.47 12.98 -7.11
CA LEU A 64 5.22 12.36 -8.20
C LEU A 64 4.43 12.24 -9.50
N ALA A 65 3.09 12.36 -9.47
CA ALA A 65 2.21 12.11 -10.62
C ALA A 65 2.65 12.82 -11.90
N LYS A 66 3.06 14.10 -11.81
CA LYS A 66 3.56 14.84 -12.97
C LYS A 66 4.80 14.22 -13.61
N SER A 67 5.71 13.68 -12.79
CA SER A 67 6.94 13.01 -13.25
C SER A 67 6.63 11.60 -13.76
N LEU A 68 5.59 10.95 -13.22
CA LEU A 68 5.12 9.63 -13.64
C LEU A 68 4.34 9.66 -14.96
N ASP A 69 3.68 10.77 -15.25
CA ASP A 69 2.91 10.99 -16.49
C ASP A 69 3.78 11.53 -17.64
N ASP A 70 5.02 11.89 -17.36
CA ASP A 70 5.97 12.22 -18.41
C ASP A 70 6.27 10.94 -19.21
N ARG A 71 5.83 10.91 -20.47
CA ARG A 71 5.91 9.73 -21.35
C ARG A 71 7.35 9.27 -21.65
N SER A 72 8.36 10.05 -21.23
CA SER A 72 9.77 9.65 -21.25
C SER A 72 10.28 9.07 -19.93
N ASN A 73 9.43 8.92 -18.90
CA ASN A 73 9.84 8.28 -17.66
C ASN A 73 9.99 6.76 -17.88
N THR A 74 11.23 6.36 -18.10
CA THR A 74 11.64 4.97 -18.25
C THR A 74 12.43 4.48 -17.03
N ASP A 75 12.29 5.13 -15.88
CA ASP A 75 12.97 4.71 -14.65
C ASP A 75 12.17 3.59 -13.96
N PRO A 76 12.58 2.32 -14.07
CA PRO A 76 11.86 1.22 -13.44
C PRO A 76 11.83 1.32 -11.92
N GLU A 77 12.84 1.89 -11.27
CA GLU A 77 12.83 2.04 -9.81
C GLU A 77 11.79 3.05 -9.35
N LEU A 78 11.63 4.14 -10.11
CA LEU A 78 10.61 5.15 -9.84
C LEU A 78 9.21 4.59 -10.04
N ASN A 79 9.00 3.82 -11.12
CA ASN A 79 7.73 3.16 -11.41
C ASN A 79 7.38 2.14 -10.30
N SER A 80 8.35 1.35 -9.84
CA SER A 80 8.14 0.39 -8.74
C SER A 80 7.83 1.11 -7.42
N LEU A 81 8.50 2.24 -7.13
CA LEU A 81 8.17 3.07 -5.99
C LEU A 81 6.74 3.62 -6.09
N ALA A 82 6.34 4.11 -7.26
CA ALA A 82 4.99 4.62 -7.51
C ALA A 82 3.92 3.53 -7.35
N ALA A 83 4.16 2.32 -7.85
CA ALA A 83 3.29 1.17 -7.64
C ALA A 83 3.09 0.90 -6.15
N THR A 84 4.17 0.88 -5.38
CA THR A 84 4.11 0.66 -3.92
C THR A 84 3.31 1.76 -3.20
N LEU A 85 3.51 3.02 -3.57
CA LEU A 85 2.77 4.15 -3.02
C LEU A 85 1.28 4.05 -3.33
N ALA A 86 0.94 3.75 -4.58
CA ALA A 86 -0.45 3.61 -5.02
C ALA A 86 -1.15 2.45 -4.30
N LEU A 87 -0.49 1.29 -4.16
CA LEU A 87 -1.01 0.16 -3.38
C LEU A 87 -1.28 0.55 -1.92
N GLY A 88 -0.36 1.24 -1.25
CA GLY A 88 -0.61 1.71 0.12
C GLY A 88 -1.68 2.80 0.22
N ALA A 89 -1.73 3.72 -0.75
CA ALA A 89 -2.73 4.78 -0.85
C ALA A 89 -4.15 4.23 -1.09
N SER A 90 -4.26 3.08 -1.78
CA SER A 90 -5.53 2.42 -2.08
C SER A 90 -6.32 2.08 -0.81
N GLY A 91 -5.65 1.84 0.31
CA GLY A 91 -6.27 1.34 1.54
C GLY A 91 -6.53 -0.16 1.55
N LEU A 92 -6.07 -0.88 0.53
CA LEU A 92 -6.22 -2.33 0.43
C LEU A 92 -5.60 -3.07 1.61
N SER A 93 -4.40 -2.69 2.05
CA SER A 93 -3.73 -3.34 3.19
C SER A 93 -4.53 -3.21 4.49
N ALA A 94 -5.18 -2.07 4.72
CA ALA A 94 -6.05 -1.88 5.87
C ALA A 94 -7.31 -2.77 5.77
N LEU A 95 -7.87 -2.92 4.57
CA LEU A 95 -9.01 -3.80 4.34
C LEU A 95 -8.65 -5.28 4.52
N LEU A 96 -7.46 -5.71 4.07
CA LEU A 96 -6.98 -7.08 4.28
C LEU A 96 -6.73 -7.37 5.76
N SER A 97 -6.18 -6.40 6.50
CA SER A 97 -6.04 -6.53 7.95
C SER A 97 -7.40 -6.63 8.65
N ASP A 98 -8.38 -5.84 8.22
CA ASP A 98 -9.76 -5.91 8.72
C ASP A 98 -10.40 -7.25 8.37
N PHE A 99 -10.19 -7.76 7.15
CA PHE A 99 -10.69 -9.05 6.69
C PHE A 99 -10.21 -10.18 7.58
N VAL A 100 -8.89 -10.29 7.82
CA VAL A 100 -8.30 -11.34 8.65
C VAL A 100 -8.86 -11.28 10.08
N LYS A 101 -9.01 -10.06 10.62
CA LYS A 101 -9.58 -9.88 11.95
C LYS A 101 -11.03 -10.35 12.02
N ILE A 102 -11.86 -9.95 11.07
CA ILE A 102 -13.28 -10.30 11.00
C ILE A 102 -13.46 -11.80 10.77
N ALA A 103 -12.68 -12.39 9.86
CA ALA A 103 -12.73 -13.82 9.57
C ALA A 103 -12.34 -14.66 10.78
N ASN A 104 -11.36 -14.21 11.57
CA ASN A 104 -10.99 -14.85 12.83
C ASN A 104 -12.10 -14.72 13.89
N GLU A 105 -12.76 -13.57 13.97
CA GLU A 105 -13.88 -13.34 14.91
C GLU A 105 -15.14 -14.14 14.56
N ASN A 106 -15.38 -14.42 13.28
CA ASN A 106 -16.61 -15.08 12.82
C ASN A 106 -16.44 -16.58 12.53
N ASN A 107 -15.23 -17.13 12.65
CA ASN A 107 -14.79 -18.40 12.06
C ASN A 107 -14.98 -18.40 10.55
N PHE A 108 -13.92 -18.65 9.78
CA PHE A 108 -13.87 -18.65 8.31
C PHE A 108 -14.98 -19.43 7.55
N GLY A 109 -15.91 -20.11 8.22
CA GLY A 109 -16.98 -20.92 7.63
C GLY A 109 -18.37 -20.25 7.54
N ASP A 110 -18.56 -19.00 7.97
CA ASP A 110 -19.81 -18.25 7.75
C ASP A 110 -19.62 -17.15 6.70
N ASP A 111 -19.72 -17.55 5.44
CA ASP A 111 -19.59 -16.66 4.27
C ASP A 111 -20.60 -15.50 4.28
N GLY A 112 -21.78 -15.73 4.86
CA GLY A 112 -22.84 -14.71 4.97
C GLY A 112 -22.47 -13.62 5.99
N ALA A 113 -21.98 -14.02 7.16
CA ALA A 113 -21.50 -13.09 8.19
C ALA A 113 -20.25 -12.33 7.72
N LEU A 114 -19.30 -13.03 7.08
CA LEU A 114 -18.10 -12.41 6.53
C LEU A 114 -18.45 -11.41 5.42
N GLY A 115 -19.32 -11.79 4.48
CA GLY A 115 -19.82 -10.91 3.44
C GLY A 115 -20.52 -9.67 4.00
N ALA A 116 -21.38 -9.83 5.02
CA ALA A 116 -22.05 -8.72 5.68
C ALA A 116 -21.08 -7.78 6.43
N ALA A 117 -20.04 -8.33 7.07
CA ALA A 117 -19.05 -7.55 7.82
C ALA A 117 -18.07 -6.80 6.91
N LEU A 118 -17.82 -7.32 5.70
CA LEU A 118 -17.06 -6.64 4.64
C LEU A 118 -17.91 -5.66 3.84
N ASN A 119 -19.23 -5.83 3.86
CA ASN A 119 -20.16 -4.94 3.19
C ASN A 119 -20.00 -3.50 3.71
N GLY A 120 -19.81 -2.55 2.79
CA GLY A 120 -19.48 -1.15 3.10
C GLY A 120 -18.02 -0.86 3.46
N LYS A 121 -17.15 -1.87 3.56
CA LYS A 121 -15.69 -1.67 3.66
C LYS A 121 -15.01 -1.62 2.29
N PHE A 122 -15.56 -2.30 1.28
CA PHE A 122 -15.09 -2.22 -0.11
C PHE A 122 -15.05 -0.77 -0.62
N GLY A 123 -16.06 0.05 -0.30
CA GLY A 123 -16.10 1.47 -0.64
C GLY A 123 -15.02 2.35 0.02
N LYS A 124 -14.20 1.80 0.94
CA LYS A 124 -13.04 2.49 1.53
C LYS A 124 -11.77 2.31 0.71
N VAL A 125 -11.78 1.39 -0.25
CA VAL A 125 -10.69 1.17 -1.18
C VAL A 125 -10.80 2.18 -2.32
N SER A 126 -9.68 2.81 -2.66
CA SER A 126 -9.59 3.64 -3.85
C SER A 126 -9.14 2.78 -5.03
N TYR A 127 -10.09 2.38 -5.87
CA TYR A 127 -9.82 1.61 -7.08
C TYR A 127 -9.02 2.40 -8.13
N ALA A 128 -9.06 3.73 -8.09
CA ALA A 128 -8.20 4.57 -8.91
C ALA A 128 -6.71 4.34 -8.59
N TYR A 129 -6.35 4.27 -7.30
CA TYR A 129 -4.98 3.95 -6.91
C TYR A 129 -4.59 2.50 -7.23
N ILE A 130 -5.54 1.55 -7.26
CA ILE A 130 -5.27 0.18 -7.72
C ILE A 130 -4.95 0.18 -9.22
N ALA A 131 -5.74 0.87 -10.04
CA ALA A 131 -5.50 0.98 -11.47
C ALA A 131 -4.12 1.62 -11.76
N GLU A 132 -3.77 2.68 -11.04
CA GLU A 132 -2.45 3.29 -11.13
C GLU A 132 -1.33 2.35 -10.67
N ALA A 133 -1.54 1.55 -9.63
CA ALA A 133 -0.56 0.55 -9.21
C ALA A 133 -0.28 -0.47 -10.31
N VAL A 134 -1.33 -1.00 -10.95
CA VAL A 134 -1.22 -1.95 -12.08
C VAL A 134 -0.43 -1.32 -13.22
N ARG A 135 -0.78 -0.11 -13.64
CA ARG A 135 -0.06 0.63 -14.69
C ARG A 135 1.43 0.80 -14.35
N GLN A 136 1.76 1.11 -13.11
CA GLN A 136 3.15 1.33 -12.70
C GLN A 136 3.95 0.03 -12.59
N ILE A 137 3.30 -1.09 -12.29
CA ILE A 137 3.90 -2.44 -12.36
C ILE A 137 4.26 -2.77 -13.81
N GLU A 138 3.33 -2.56 -14.75
CA GLU A 138 3.57 -2.74 -16.19
C GLU A 138 4.74 -1.88 -16.66
N LEU A 139 4.75 -0.58 -16.33
CA LEU A 139 5.83 0.33 -16.70
C LEU A 139 7.16 -0.03 -16.04
N THR A 140 7.16 -0.63 -14.86
CA THR A 140 8.40 -1.13 -14.23
C THR A 140 8.99 -2.23 -15.10
N ARG A 141 8.17 -3.21 -15.48
CA ARG A 141 8.59 -4.35 -16.30
C ARG A 141 9.02 -3.93 -17.71
N ASP A 142 8.18 -3.15 -18.40
CA ASP A 142 8.42 -2.75 -19.79
C ASP A 142 9.70 -1.92 -19.94
N ASN A 143 10.15 -1.28 -18.86
CA ASN A 143 11.42 -0.54 -18.78
C ASN A 143 12.59 -1.36 -18.20
N GLY A 144 12.48 -2.70 -18.13
CA GLY A 144 13.55 -3.61 -17.71
C GLY A 144 13.75 -3.74 -16.21
N GLY A 145 12.78 -3.28 -15.39
CA GLY A 145 12.74 -3.53 -13.95
C GLY A 145 12.01 -4.82 -13.61
N THR A 146 12.11 -5.21 -12.34
CA THR A 146 11.35 -6.35 -11.78
C THR A 146 10.41 -5.82 -10.70
N PRO A 147 9.09 -5.81 -10.94
CA PRO A 147 8.13 -5.52 -9.88
C PRO A 147 8.27 -6.53 -8.75
N SER A 148 7.94 -6.15 -7.52
CA SER A 148 8.03 -7.09 -6.39
C SER A 148 6.83 -8.04 -6.36
N GLU A 149 7.02 -9.24 -5.79
CA GLU A 149 5.94 -10.20 -5.56
C GLU A 149 4.76 -9.57 -4.80
N GLN A 150 5.07 -8.74 -3.80
CA GLN A 150 4.07 -8.02 -3.03
C GLN A 150 3.25 -7.10 -3.93
N GLN A 151 3.88 -6.40 -4.88
CA GLN A 151 3.16 -5.55 -5.82
C GLN A 151 2.17 -6.35 -6.65
N TYR A 152 2.58 -7.49 -7.19
CA TYR A 152 1.68 -8.39 -7.93
C TYR A 152 0.53 -8.91 -7.07
N VAL A 153 0.82 -9.43 -5.87
CA VAL A 153 -0.22 -9.98 -4.99
C VAL A 153 -1.24 -8.91 -4.57
N PHE A 154 -0.79 -7.74 -4.14
CA PHE A 154 -1.71 -6.67 -3.75
C PHE A 154 -2.46 -6.09 -4.95
N ALA A 155 -1.83 -5.96 -6.12
CA ALA A 155 -2.52 -5.54 -7.34
C ALA A 155 -3.59 -6.55 -7.77
N ALA A 156 -3.26 -7.85 -7.76
CA ALA A 156 -4.15 -8.95 -8.09
C ALA A 156 -5.42 -8.94 -7.22
N ILE A 157 -5.22 -8.88 -5.90
CA ILE A 157 -6.32 -8.75 -4.94
C ILE A 157 -7.15 -7.49 -5.24
N GLY A 158 -6.49 -6.36 -5.49
CA GLY A 158 -7.16 -5.10 -5.80
C GLY A 158 -8.05 -5.19 -7.05
N VAL A 159 -7.56 -5.82 -8.11
CA VAL A 159 -8.31 -6.04 -9.37
C VAL A 159 -9.51 -6.94 -9.14
N ILE A 160 -9.35 -8.07 -8.42
CA ILE A 160 -10.47 -8.96 -8.05
C ILE A 160 -11.53 -8.18 -7.28
N MET A 161 -11.11 -7.39 -6.29
CA MET A 161 -12.02 -6.63 -5.45
C MET A 161 -12.73 -5.51 -6.22
N ARG A 162 -12.11 -4.95 -7.26
CA ARG A 162 -12.76 -3.99 -8.17
C ARG A 162 -13.83 -4.70 -9.00
N ALA A 163 -13.48 -5.82 -9.62
CA ALA A 163 -14.42 -6.62 -10.40
C ALA A 163 -15.62 -7.08 -9.56
N GLY A 164 -15.39 -7.51 -8.32
CA GLY A 164 -16.46 -7.86 -7.39
C GLY A 164 -17.33 -6.67 -6.99
N ASN A 165 -16.75 -5.48 -6.83
CA ASN A 165 -17.53 -4.25 -6.59
C ASN A 165 -18.39 -3.86 -7.80
N ASP A 166 -17.83 -3.96 -9.01
CA ASP A 166 -18.54 -3.61 -10.25
C ASP A 166 -19.67 -4.62 -10.57
N ALA A 167 -19.58 -5.84 -10.07
CA ALA A 167 -20.57 -6.91 -10.23
C ALA A 167 -21.57 -7.01 -9.06
N ASP A 168 -21.61 -6.05 -8.13
CA ASP A 168 -22.44 -6.10 -6.91
C ASP A 168 -22.20 -7.37 -6.05
N GLY A 169 -20.96 -7.87 -6.05
CA GLY A 169 -20.51 -9.02 -5.27
C GLY A 169 -19.51 -9.90 -6.02
N ILE A 170 -18.51 -10.44 -5.30
CA ILE A 170 -17.51 -11.36 -5.87
C ILE A 170 -18.18 -12.61 -6.48
N GLN A 171 -19.27 -13.08 -5.90
CA GLN A 171 -20.05 -14.23 -6.40
C GLN A 171 -20.65 -14.00 -7.79
N ASN A 172 -20.75 -12.76 -8.24
CA ASN A 172 -21.29 -12.38 -9.55
C ASN A 172 -20.19 -12.13 -10.60
N VAL A 173 -18.91 -12.34 -10.25
CA VAL A 173 -17.78 -12.23 -11.18
C VAL A 173 -17.80 -13.47 -12.09
N GLY A 174 -18.68 -13.43 -13.09
CA GLY A 174 -18.94 -14.55 -14.00
C GLY A 174 -17.84 -14.80 -15.04
N ASN A 175 -16.89 -13.88 -15.17
CA ASN A 175 -15.64 -14.04 -15.90
C ASN A 175 -14.57 -13.21 -15.19
N TRP A 176 -13.49 -13.86 -14.75
CA TRP A 176 -12.29 -13.18 -14.29
C TRP A 176 -11.91 -12.11 -15.33
N SER A 177 -11.76 -10.85 -14.89
CA SER A 177 -11.49 -9.73 -15.80
C SER A 177 -10.22 -9.99 -16.61
N ALA A 178 -10.19 -9.57 -17.88
CA ALA A 178 -8.98 -9.68 -18.73
C ALA A 178 -7.73 -9.11 -18.02
N GLU A 179 -7.88 -7.99 -17.32
CA GLU A 179 -6.81 -7.36 -16.51
C GLU A 179 -6.22 -8.29 -15.45
N PHE A 180 -7.01 -9.19 -14.86
CA PHE A 180 -6.51 -10.13 -13.85
C PHE A 180 -5.76 -11.29 -14.51
N GLY A 181 -6.26 -11.80 -15.64
CA GLY A 181 -5.58 -12.82 -16.42
C GLY A 181 -4.24 -12.33 -16.97
N ASP A 182 -4.20 -11.08 -17.45
CA ASP A 182 -2.99 -10.43 -17.93
C ASP A 182 -1.98 -10.28 -16.78
N LEU A 183 -2.42 -9.79 -15.61
CA LEU A 183 -1.56 -9.65 -14.42
C LEU A 183 -1.00 -11.00 -13.95
N LEU A 184 -1.80 -12.06 -13.95
CA LEU A 184 -1.35 -13.40 -13.58
C LEU A 184 -0.34 -13.95 -14.59
N THR A 185 -0.58 -13.76 -15.89
CA THR A 185 0.37 -14.18 -16.93
C THR A 185 1.72 -13.48 -16.74
N TRP A 186 1.71 -12.19 -16.39
CA TRP A 186 2.94 -11.44 -16.11
C TRP A 186 3.65 -11.91 -14.86
N PHE A 187 2.89 -12.20 -13.80
CA PHE A 187 3.46 -12.80 -12.60
C PHE A 187 4.09 -14.16 -12.91
N GLU A 188 3.43 -14.99 -13.71
CA GLU A 188 3.98 -16.26 -14.18
C GLU A 188 5.28 -16.04 -14.96
N ASP A 189 5.31 -15.17 -15.97
CA ASP A 189 6.51 -14.91 -16.76
C ASP A 189 7.70 -14.42 -15.91
N ASP A 190 7.46 -13.55 -14.92
CA ASP A 190 8.50 -12.99 -14.05
C ASP A 190 8.96 -13.99 -12.96
N TYR A 191 8.13 -14.97 -12.59
CA TYR A 191 8.34 -15.86 -11.42
C TYR A 191 8.19 -17.37 -11.71
N ILE A 192 8.18 -17.80 -12.98
CA ILE A 192 7.95 -19.19 -13.42
C ILE A 192 8.92 -20.22 -12.83
N ASP A 193 10.14 -19.80 -12.48
CA ASP A 193 11.16 -20.65 -11.83
C ASP A 193 11.13 -20.58 -10.29
N SER A 194 10.14 -19.88 -9.72
CA SER A 194 9.94 -19.77 -8.29
C SER A 194 8.86 -20.78 -7.83
N ASP A 195 9.10 -21.48 -6.72
CA ASP A 195 8.20 -22.50 -6.10
C ASP A 195 6.79 -21.97 -5.71
N TYR A 196 6.43 -20.74 -6.09
CA TYR A 196 5.28 -19.98 -5.58
C TYR A 196 4.00 -20.18 -6.39
N LEU A 197 4.08 -20.39 -7.72
CA LEU A 197 2.89 -20.61 -8.55
C LEU A 197 2.12 -21.89 -8.16
N GLY A 198 2.85 -22.91 -7.73
CA GLY A 198 2.26 -24.14 -7.19
C GLY A 198 1.44 -23.91 -5.91
N GLN A 199 1.72 -22.85 -5.15
CA GLN A 199 0.98 -22.50 -3.94
C GLN A 199 -0.29 -21.70 -4.27
N PHE A 200 -0.24 -20.78 -5.23
CA PHE A 200 -1.41 -20.00 -5.66
C PHE A 200 -2.46 -20.84 -6.39
N GLN A 201 -2.05 -21.81 -7.20
CA GLN A 201 -2.97 -22.75 -7.86
C GLN A 201 -3.60 -23.78 -6.90
N SER A 202 -3.11 -23.86 -5.66
CA SER A 202 -3.62 -24.77 -4.61
C SER A 202 -4.60 -24.13 -3.63
N LEU A 203 -4.85 -22.82 -3.76
CA LEU A 203 -5.88 -22.06 -3.04
C LEU A 203 -7.18 -22.02 -3.83
#